data_AF-A0A0Q5IPP0-F1
#
_entry.id   AF-A0A0Q5IPP0-F1
#
_cell.length_a   1.000
_cell.length_b   1.000
_cell.length_c   1.000
_cell.angle_alpha   90.00
_cell.angle_beta   90.00
_cell.angle_gamma   90.00
#
_symmetry.space_group_name_H-M   'P 1'
#
loop_
_entity.id
_entity.type
_entity.pdbx_description
1 polymer ?
#
loop_
_entity_poly.entity_id
_entity_poly.type
_entity_poly.pdbx_seq_one_letter_code
_entity_poly.pdbx_strand_id
1 'polypeptide(L)'
;MDEETLLKKLRWRCRRGMRELDQLFGRYLDQRWAQASESERAVFLQLLDCEDDKLWRWFMGYEACPDVANAALIADIRALPA
;
A
#
# COMPACT_ATOMS: atom_id res chain seq x y z
N MET A 1 19.96 0.27 11.47
CA MET A 1 19.83 1.52 10.67
C MET A 1 19.02 1.26 9.39
N ASP A 2 18.04 0.35 9.44
CA ASP A 2 17.53 -0.32 8.23
C ASP A 2 16.14 0.20 7.82
N GLU A 3 15.38 0.71 8.79
CA GLU A 3 14.00 1.17 8.59
C GLU A 3 13.91 2.45 7.76
N GLU A 4 14.81 3.41 7.96
CA GLU A 4 14.85 4.64 7.14
C GLU A 4 15.15 4.33 5.67
N THR A 5 16.02 3.35 5.42
CA THR A 5 16.37 2.90 4.07
C THR A 5 15.19 2.17 3.42
N LEU A 6 14.47 1.34 4.18
CA LEU A 6 13.23 0.70 3.72
C LEU A 6 12.17 1.74 3.37
N LEU A 7 11.91 2.72 4.24
CA LEU A 7 10.98 3.81 4.00
C LEU A 7 11.31 4.58 2.72
N LYS A 8 12.59 4.94 2.50
CA LYS A 8 13.04 5.60 1.27
C LYS A 8 12.77 4.75 0.01
N LYS A 9 13.06 3.45 0.07
CA LYS A 9 12.79 2.50 -1.03
C LYS A 9 11.28 2.36 -1.30
N LEU A 10 10.47 2.31 -0.24
CA LEU A 10 9.02 2.22 -0.34
C LEU A 10 8.42 3.47 -0.95
N ARG A 11 8.84 4.64 -0.47
CA ARG A 11 8.43 5.94 -1.04
C ARG A 11 8.74 6.01 -2.52
N TRP A 12 9.88 5.46 -2.95
CA TRP A 12 10.23 5.40 -4.37
C TRP A 12 9.40 4.39 -5.15
N ARG A 13 9.10 3.20 -4.59
CA ARG A 13 8.19 2.20 -5.17
C ARG A 13 6.73 2.67 -5.27
N CYS A 14 6.32 3.61 -4.42
CA CYS A 14 4.98 4.18 -4.45
C CYS A 14 4.81 5.24 -5.55
N ARG A 15 5.92 5.82 -6.05
CA ARG A 15 5.91 6.75 -7.18
C ARG A 15 5.61 6.00 -8.48
N ARG A 16 4.32 5.78 -8.68
CA ARG A 16 3.75 5.07 -9.82
C ARG A 16 3.19 6.07 -10.83
N GLY A 17 2.87 5.60 -12.04
CA GLY A 17 2.31 6.45 -13.10
C GLY A 17 0.96 7.08 -12.77
N MET A 18 0.26 6.56 -11.74
CA MET A 18 -1.05 7.06 -11.31
C MET A 18 -0.99 7.83 -10.00
N ARG A 19 -1.53 9.05 -10.04
CA ARG A 19 -1.51 10.02 -8.94
C ARG A 19 -2.33 9.57 -7.74
N GLU A 20 -3.48 8.93 -7.98
CA GLU A 20 -4.32 8.40 -6.91
C GLU A 20 -3.63 7.28 -6.11
N LEU A 21 -2.92 6.36 -6.78
CA LEU A 21 -2.17 5.29 -6.10
C LEU A 21 -1.02 5.89 -5.27
N ASP A 22 -0.27 6.83 -5.82
CA ASP A 22 0.79 7.53 -5.09
C ASP A 22 0.26 8.22 -3.83
N GLN A 23 -0.92 8.86 -3.91
CA GLN A 23 -1.54 9.50 -2.76
C GLN A 23 -2.01 8.50 -1.70
N LEU A 24 -2.65 7.39 -2.11
CA LEU A 24 -3.11 6.34 -1.19
C LEU A 24 -1.93 5.68 -0.46
N PHE A 25 -0.90 5.27 -1.21
CA PHE A 25 0.29 4.67 -0.62
C PHE A 25 1.09 5.66 0.22
N GLY A 26 1.18 6.92 -0.21
CA GLY A 26 1.81 7.99 0.56
C GLY A 26 1.13 8.21 1.92
N ARG A 27 -0.21 8.24 1.95
CA ARG A 27 -0.99 8.35 3.20
C ARG A 27 -0.76 7.17 4.12
N TYR A 28 -0.80 5.95 3.59
CA TYR A 28 -0.51 4.74 4.38
C TYR A 28 0.91 4.77 4.96
N LEU A 29 1.91 5.16 4.16
CA LEU A 29 3.29 5.26 4.60
C LEU A 29 3.51 6.33 5.68
N ASP A 30 2.73 7.40 5.66
CA ASP A 30 2.87 8.51 6.61
C ASP A 30 2.12 8.23 7.93
N GLN A 31 0.87 7.78 7.84
CA GLN A 31 -0.01 7.63 9.01
C GLN A 31 0.03 6.21 9.61
N ARG A 32 0.10 5.19 8.77
CA ARG A 32 -0.10 3.80 9.17
C ARG A 32 1.18 3.01 9.32
N TRP A 33 2.20 3.25 8.49
CA TRP A 33 3.48 2.52 8.56
C TRP A 33 4.15 2.54 9.95
N ALA A 34 4.11 3.68 10.64
CA ALA A 34 4.65 3.81 11.99
C ALA A 34 3.91 2.95 13.03
N GLN A 35 2.63 2.67 12.79
CA GLN A 35 1.76 1.89 13.68
C GLN A 35 1.57 0.43 13.19
N ALA A 36 1.88 0.17 11.92
CA ALA A 36 1.75 -1.11 11.27
C ALA A 36 2.73 -2.12 11.87
N SER A 37 2.23 -3.30 12.21
CA SER A 37 3.05 -4.42 12.69
C SER A 37 3.87 -5.02 11.54
N GLU A 38 4.90 -5.80 11.88
CA GLU A 38 5.79 -6.43 10.89
C GLU A 38 5.02 -7.27 9.85
N SER A 39 3.98 -7.99 10.27
CA SER A 39 3.09 -8.75 9.39
C SER A 39 2.35 -7.85 8.39
N GLU A 40 1.81 -6.73 8.85
CA GLU A 40 1.07 -5.76 8.02
C GLU A 40 2.00 -5.07 7.01
N ARG A 41 3.23 -4.76 7.44
CA ARG A 41 4.30 -4.25 6.56
C ARG A 41 4.70 -5.28 5.50
N ALA A 42 4.78 -6.56 5.86
CA ALA A 42 5.07 -7.63 4.90
C ALA A 42 3.97 -7.76 3.84
N VAL A 43 2.70 -7.71 4.25
CA VAL A 43 1.54 -7.68 3.35
C VAL A 43 1.61 -6.47 2.42
N PHE A 44 1.92 -5.28 2.96
CA PHE A 44 2.11 -4.08 2.14
C PHE A 44 3.24 -4.21 1.11
N LEU A 45 4.35 -4.85 1.50
CA LEU A 45 5.47 -5.11 0.59
C LEU A 45 5.06 -6.06 -0.55
N GLN A 46 4.29 -7.11 -0.25
CA GLN A 46 3.74 -8.02 -1.27
C GLN A 46 2.74 -7.30 -2.18
N LEU A 47 1.90 -6.44 -1.60
CA LEU A 47 0.97 -5.59 -2.35
C LEU A 47 1.72 -4.66 -3.31
N LEU A 48 2.83 -4.06 -2.88
CA LEU A 48 3.66 -3.19 -3.72
C LEU A 48 4.43 -3.92 -4.84
N ASP A 49 4.59 -5.23 -4.75
CA ASP A 49 5.16 -6.06 -5.82
C ASP A 49 4.14 -6.33 -6.94
N CYS A 50 2.85 -6.09 -6.67
CA CYS A 50 1.79 -6.20 -7.67
C CYS A 50 1.79 -5.05 -8.68
N GLU A 51 1.30 -5.37 -9.88
CA GLU A 51 1.14 -4.44 -11.00
C GLU A 51 0.16 -3.29 -10.67
N ASP A 52 0.47 -2.10 -11.17
CA ASP A 52 -0.35 -0.89 -11.01
C ASP A 52 -1.81 -1.08 -11.45
N ASP A 53 -2.02 -1.76 -12.58
CA ASP A 53 -3.35 -2.01 -13.14
C ASP A 53 -4.22 -2.86 -12.20
N LYS A 54 -3.63 -3.89 -11.59
CA LYS A 54 -4.33 -4.76 -10.63
C LYS A 54 -4.66 -4.02 -9.35
N LEU A 55 -3.67 -3.30 -8.80
CA LEU A 55 -3.89 -2.50 -7.60
C LEU A 55 -5.02 -1.51 -7.81
N TRP A 56 -5.01 -0.80 -8.94
CA TRP A 56 -6.08 0.11 -9.31
C TRP A 56 -7.45 -0.56 -9.34
N ARG A 57 -7.56 -1.74 -9.97
CA ARG A 57 -8.81 -2.51 -10.00
C ARG A 57 -9.28 -2.89 -8.60
N TRP A 58 -8.37 -3.32 -7.71
CA TRP A 58 -8.73 -3.67 -6.34
C TRP A 58 -9.15 -2.45 -5.52
N PHE A 59 -8.45 -1.31 -5.67
CA PHE A 59 -8.79 -0.06 -5.00
C PHE A 59 -10.15 0.48 -5.45
N MET A 60 -10.46 0.37 -6.73
CA MET A 60 -11.76 0.75 -7.28
C MET A 60 -12.87 -0.27 -6.99
N GLY A 61 -12.54 -1.47 -6.51
CA GLY A 61 -13.50 -2.55 -6.28
C GLY A 61 -13.97 -3.25 -7.55
N TYR A 62 -13.23 -3.10 -8.66
CA TYR A 62 -13.48 -3.84 -9.91
C TYR A 62 -13.09 -5.32 -9.80
N GLU A 63 -12.13 -5.64 -8.94
CA GLU A 63 -11.65 -7.00 -8.74
C GLU A 63 -11.37 -7.25 -7.25
N ALA A 64 -11.60 -8.47 -6.77
CA ALA A 64 -11.30 -8.87 -5.40
C ALA A 64 -9.87 -9.40 -5.32
N CYS A 65 -9.09 -8.91 -4.35
CA CYS A 65 -7.78 -9.49 -4.08
C CYS A 65 -7.98 -10.91 -3.50
N PRO A 66 -7.35 -11.95 -4.08
CA PRO A 66 -7.53 -13.33 -3.61
C PRO A 66 -6.95 -13.55 -2.21
N ASP A 67 -6.02 -12.70 -1.79
CA ASP A 67 -5.41 -12.75 -0.47
C ASP A 67 -6.19 -11.88 0.53
N VAL A 68 -6.65 -12.50 1.62
CA VAL A 68 -7.46 -11.83 2.64
C VAL A 68 -6.68 -10.73 3.36
N ALA A 69 -5.38 -10.90 3.56
CA ALA A 69 -4.56 -9.91 4.23
C ALA A 69 -4.36 -8.68 3.34
N ASN A 70 -4.08 -8.88 2.05
CA ASN A 70 -4.04 -7.78 1.07
C ASN A 70 -5.39 -7.08 0.95
N ALA A 71 -6.49 -7.83 0.89
CA ALA A 71 -7.84 -7.25 0.81
C ALA A 71 -8.17 -6.39 2.04
N ALA A 72 -7.83 -6.87 3.23
CA ALA A 72 -8.00 -6.11 4.48
C ALA A 72 -7.16 -4.83 4.47
N LEU A 73 -5.92 -4.91 4.00
CA LEU A 73 -5.02 -3.76 3.90
C LEU A 73 -5.52 -2.70 2.91
N ILE A 74 -6.00 -3.12 1.74
CA ILE A 74 -6.59 -2.22 0.74
C ILE A 74 -7.82 -1.51 1.34
N ALA A 75 -8.67 -2.23 2.07
CA ALA A 75 -9.82 -1.65 2.75
C ALA A 75 -9.41 -0.63 3.82
N ASP A 76 -8.37 -0.93 4.61
CA ASP A 76 -7.80 -0.02 5.61
C ASP A 76 -7.29 1.27 4.96
N ILE A 77 -6.49 1.15 3.89
CA ILE A 77 -5.95 2.28 3.13
C ILE A 77 -7.08 3.14 2.54
N ARG A 78 -8.16 2.52 2.05
CA ARG A 78 -9.35 3.23 1.53
C ARG A 78 -10.15 3.95 2.61
N ALA A 79 -10.11 3.45 3.85
CA ALA A 79 -10.78 4.06 4.99
C ALA A 79 -9.98 5.21 5.60
N LEU A 80 -8.70 5.37 5.26
CA LEU A 80 -7.87 6.46 5.78
C LEU A 80 -8.42 7.83 5.31
N PRO A 81 -8.65 8.77 6.25
CA PRO A 81 -9.10 10.11 5.90
C PRO A 81 -8.05 10.88 5.11
N ALA A 82 -8.56 11.77 4.25
CA ALA A 82 -7.80 12.49 3.24
C ALA A 82 -6.80 13.51 3.79
#